data_AF-J9C4Z4-F1
#
_entry.id   AF-J9C4Z4-F1
#
_cell.length_a   1.000
_cell.length_b   1.000
_cell.length_c   1.000
_cell.angle_alpha   90.00
_cell.angle_beta   90.00
_cell.angle_gamma   90.00
#
_symmetry.space_group_name_H-M   'P 1'
#
loop_
_entity.id
_entity.type
_entity.pdbx_description
1 polymer ?
#
loop_
_entity_poly.entity_id
_entity_poly.type
_entity_poly.pdbx_seq_one_letter_code
_entity_poly.pdbx_strand_id
1 'polypeptide(L)'
;FTRLLAWLAERTIPGKVGEEMDLTMPVLDERLIKSPAVALQQAKAAVEKMSSRAYTNFTKVGSLFTRYDEEVVMNVSHREELLDKMEVKIGDYLIKISDKEINDAENRAISEMLKFIGEYERIGDYTIDLMECAQQLHESEISFSGKAQEQADLCQGSGSGADTHQHRFLQQRQQGCRPCGTAGRNHRPHVRVAA
;
A
#
# COMPACT_ATOMS: atom_id res chain seq x y z
N PHE A 1 -2.67 -7.95 -38.18
CA PHE A 1 -1.66 -6.90 -37.93
C PHE A 1 -1.52 -6.58 -36.44
N THR A 2 -2.60 -6.39 -35.70
CA THR A 2 -2.59 -6.07 -34.25
C THR A 2 -1.92 -7.12 -33.34
N ARG A 3 -2.13 -8.42 -33.59
CA ARG A 3 -1.52 -9.49 -32.76
C ARG A 3 0.00 -9.57 -32.84
N LEU A 4 0.57 -9.26 -34.02
CA LEU A 4 2.03 -9.29 -34.22
C LEU A 4 2.70 -8.11 -33.50
N LEU A 5 2.05 -6.93 -33.53
CA LEU A 5 2.54 -5.74 -32.83
C LEU A 5 2.42 -5.89 -31.32
N ALA A 6 1.32 -6.44 -30.81
CA ALA A 6 1.17 -6.75 -29.38
C ALA A 6 2.26 -7.73 -28.89
N TRP A 7 2.50 -8.81 -29.64
CA TRP A 7 3.54 -9.80 -29.31
C TRP A 7 4.96 -9.22 -29.33
N LEU A 8 5.26 -8.31 -30.28
CA LEU A 8 6.56 -7.64 -30.34
C LEU A 8 6.72 -6.61 -29.20
N ALA A 9 5.66 -5.88 -28.87
CA ALA A 9 5.67 -4.93 -27.76
C ALA A 9 5.93 -5.65 -26.43
N GLU A 10 5.23 -6.75 -26.15
CA GLU A 10 5.42 -7.58 -24.95
C GLU A 10 6.84 -8.15 -24.83
N ARG A 11 7.53 -8.40 -25.95
CA ARG A 11 8.85 -9.05 -25.95
C ARG A 11 10.02 -8.08 -26.00
N THR A 12 9.76 -6.80 -26.29
CA THR A 12 10.79 -5.75 -26.38
C THR A 12 10.97 -5.01 -25.06
N ILE A 13 9.98 -5.07 -24.16
CA ILE A 13 10.08 -4.49 -22.82
C ILE A 13 10.74 -5.53 -21.90
N PRO A 14 11.98 -5.33 -21.45
CA PRO A 14 12.59 -6.20 -20.46
C PRO A 14 11.92 -5.96 -19.11
N GLY A 15 10.95 -6.80 -18.76
CA GLY A 15 10.39 -6.81 -17.42
C GLY A 15 11.50 -7.09 -16.39
N LYS A 16 11.72 -6.16 -15.45
CA LYS A 16 12.43 -6.53 -14.22
C LYS A 16 11.56 -7.60 -13.57
N VAL A 17 12.10 -8.79 -13.34
CA VAL A 17 11.35 -9.98 -12.84
C VAL A 17 10.45 -9.69 -11.62
N GLY A 18 10.77 -8.65 -10.83
CA GLY A 18 9.94 -8.17 -9.72
C GLY A 18 8.74 -7.28 -10.10
N GLU A 19 8.81 -6.49 -11.17
CA GLU A 19 7.71 -5.61 -11.60
C GLU A 19 6.56 -6.38 -12.23
N GLU A 20 6.83 -7.43 -13.02
CA GLU A 20 5.77 -8.26 -13.61
C GLU A 20 4.92 -8.95 -12.53
N MET A 21 5.56 -9.49 -11.49
CA MET A 21 4.86 -10.11 -10.36
C MET A 21 4.03 -9.08 -9.57
N ASP A 22 4.50 -7.83 -9.52
CA ASP A 22 3.80 -6.71 -8.92
C ASP A 22 2.67 -6.14 -9.78
N LEU A 23 2.49 -6.58 -11.04
CA LEU A 23 1.33 -6.21 -11.87
C LEU A 23 0.24 -7.29 -11.92
N THR A 24 0.43 -8.41 -11.20
CA THR A 24 -0.56 -9.51 -11.20
C THR A 24 -1.75 -9.25 -10.29
N MET A 25 -2.96 -9.56 -10.75
CA MET A 25 -4.14 -9.51 -9.89
C MET A 25 -4.06 -10.55 -8.75
N PRO A 26 -4.38 -10.20 -7.49
CA PRO A 26 -4.54 -11.22 -6.45
C PRO A 26 -5.60 -12.25 -6.84
N VAL A 27 -5.33 -13.52 -6.55
CA VAL A 27 -6.31 -14.59 -6.74
C VAL A 27 -7.28 -14.57 -5.57
N LEU A 28 -8.57 -14.39 -5.86
CA LEU A 28 -9.69 -14.49 -4.93
C LEU A 28 -10.56 -15.67 -5.38
N ASP A 29 -10.56 -16.78 -4.63
CA ASP A 29 -11.23 -18.01 -5.05
C ASP A 29 -12.64 -18.09 -4.47
N GLU A 30 -13.64 -17.88 -5.31
CA GLU A 30 -15.06 -17.90 -4.90
C GLU A 30 -15.50 -19.21 -4.22
N ARG A 31 -14.80 -20.33 -4.48
CA ARG A 31 -15.10 -21.60 -3.81
C ARG A 31 -14.83 -21.55 -2.32
N LEU A 32 -13.90 -20.69 -1.89
CA LEU A 32 -13.52 -20.51 -0.48
C LEU A 32 -14.56 -19.73 0.31
N ILE A 33 -15.53 -19.06 -0.33
CA ILE A 33 -16.62 -18.33 0.34
C ILE A 33 -17.46 -19.27 1.23
N LYS A 34 -17.47 -20.58 0.94
CA LYS A 34 -18.07 -21.61 1.81
C LYS A 34 -17.39 -21.72 3.19
N SER A 35 -16.20 -21.16 3.35
CA SER A 35 -15.45 -21.06 4.60
C SER A 35 -15.07 -19.59 4.85
N PRO A 36 -15.97 -18.80 5.48
CA PRO A 36 -15.79 -17.35 5.63
C PRO A 36 -14.44 -16.95 6.25
N ALA A 37 -13.99 -17.65 7.29
CA ALA A 37 -12.69 -17.38 7.92
C ALA A 37 -11.50 -17.50 6.94
N VAL A 38 -11.51 -18.49 6.05
CA VAL A 38 -10.44 -18.69 5.04
C VAL A 38 -10.56 -17.65 3.94
N ALA A 39 -11.78 -17.38 3.47
CA ALA A 39 -12.04 -16.34 2.47
C ALA A 39 -11.58 -14.95 2.95
N LEU A 40 -11.82 -14.61 4.23
CA LEU A 40 -11.37 -13.36 4.83
C LEU A 40 -9.84 -13.25 4.91
N GLN A 41 -9.13 -14.35 5.18
CA GLN A 41 -7.67 -14.34 5.14
C GLN A 41 -7.14 -14.04 3.73
N GLN A 42 -7.78 -14.61 2.70
CA GLN A 42 -7.42 -14.35 1.31
C GLN A 42 -7.72 -12.90 0.91
N ALA A 43 -8.88 -12.37 1.31
CA ALA A 43 -9.25 -10.97 1.09
C ALA A 43 -8.24 -10.02 1.76
N LYS A 44 -7.87 -10.31 3.01
CA LYS A 44 -6.87 -9.52 3.74
C LYS A 44 -5.53 -9.48 3.02
N ALA A 45 -5.03 -10.60 2.52
CA ALA A 45 -3.78 -10.63 1.75
C ALA A 45 -3.87 -9.80 0.46
N ALA A 46 -5.04 -9.77 -0.20
CA ALA A 46 -5.27 -8.93 -1.37
C ALA A 46 -5.30 -7.43 -1.01
N VAL A 47 -5.93 -7.06 0.11
CA VAL A 47 -5.94 -5.68 0.63
C VAL A 47 -4.54 -5.20 1.00
N GLU A 48 -3.74 -6.04 1.67
CA GLU A 48 -2.33 -5.73 1.98
C GLU A 48 -1.50 -5.53 0.70
N LYS A 49 -1.76 -6.33 -0.35
CA LYS A 49 -1.11 -6.15 -1.66
C LYS A 49 -1.56 -4.84 -2.33
N MET A 50 -2.83 -4.46 -2.22
CA MET A 50 -3.35 -3.17 -2.73
C MET A 50 -2.62 -2.00 -2.06
N SER A 51 -2.51 -2.04 -0.73
CA SER A 51 -1.80 -1.03 0.06
C SER A 51 -0.36 -0.84 -0.41
N SER A 52 0.38 -1.93 -0.58
CA SER A 52 1.78 -1.88 -1.03
C SER A 52 1.93 -1.26 -2.42
N ARG A 53 0.96 -1.50 -3.31
CA ARG A 53 0.96 -0.98 -4.69
C ARG A 53 0.64 0.51 -4.73
N ALA A 54 -0.39 0.94 -4.01
CA ALA A 54 -0.74 2.35 -3.86
C ALA A 54 0.46 3.15 -3.31
N TYR A 55 1.11 2.64 -2.26
CA TYR A 55 2.34 3.24 -1.74
C TYR A 55 3.47 3.30 -2.78
N THR A 56 3.68 2.22 -3.55
CA THR A 56 4.71 2.19 -4.59
C THR A 56 4.43 3.24 -5.67
N ASN A 57 3.18 3.38 -6.13
CA ASN A 57 2.79 4.42 -7.10
C ASN A 57 3.12 5.81 -6.55
N PHE A 58 2.70 6.09 -5.31
CA PHE A 58 2.97 7.37 -4.65
C PHE A 58 4.46 7.70 -4.59
N THR A 59 5.30 6.73 -4.19
CA THR A 59 6.76 6.92 -4.15
C THR A 59 7.38 7.13 -5.53
N LYS A 60 6.86 6.47 -6.57
CA LYS A 60 7.34 6.64 -7.95
C LYS A 60 7.05 8.06 -8.45
N VAL A 61 5.85 8.58 -8.22
CA VAL A 61 5.46 9.94 -8.60
C VAL A 61 6.31 10.99 -7.89
N GLY A 62 6.68 10.78 -6.63
CA GLY A 62 7.61 11.67 -5.92
C GLY A 62 8.87 11.97 -6.74
N SER A 63 9.47 10.96 -7.36
CA SER A 63 10.71 11.14 -8.14
C SER A 63 10.57 12.11 -9.32
N LEU A 64 9.37 12.27 -9.88
CA LEU A 64 9.09 13.14 -11.04
C LEU A 64 9.34 14.63 -10.75
N PHE A 65 9.16 15.03 -9.49
CA PHE A 65 9.36 16.42 -9.06
C PHE A 65 10.83 16.85 -9.02
N THR A 66 11.74 15.89 -8.95
CA THR A 66 13.20 16.14 -8.94
C THR A 66 13.81 15.83 -10.31
N ARG A 67 13.34 14.74 -10.94
CA ARG A 67 13.75 14.34 -12.27
C ARG A 67 12.54 13.80 -13.01
N TYR A 68 12.05 14.59 -13.95
CA TYR A 68 10.96 14.16 -14.82
C TYR A 68 11.39 12.95 -15.67
N ASP A 69 10.52 11.95 -15.72
CA ASP A 69 10.72 10.70 -16.46
C ASP A 69 9.37 10.22 -17.02
N GLU A 70 9.23 10.27 -18.34
CA GLU A 70 8.00 9.89 -19.04
C GLU A 70 7.68 8.39 -18.90
N GLU A 71 8.69 7.54 -18.69
CA GLU A 71 8.47 6.11 -18.44
C GLU A 71 7.80 5.90 -17.08
N VAL A 72 8.17 6.69 -16.07
CA VAL A 72 7.54 6.64 -14.74
C VAL A 72 6.08 7.05 -14.81
N VAL A 73 5.76 8.11 -15.58
CA VAL A 73 4.37 8.54 -15.84
C VAL A 73 3.55 7.38 -16.42
N MET A 74 3.99 6.81 -17.55
CA MET A 74 3.28 5.70 -18.19
C MET A 74 3.09 4.49 -17.26
N ASN A 75 4.14 4.16 -16.48
CA ASN A 75 4.12 3.04 -15.55
C ASN A 75 3.13 3.27 -14.41
N VAL A 76 3.08 4.47 -13.83
CA VAL A 76 2.15 4.82 -12.75
C VAL A 76 0.71 4.79 -13.27
N SER A 77 0.42 5.40 -14.42
CA SER A 77 -0.93 5.36 -15.02
C SER A 77 -1.42 3.93 -15.24
N HIS A 78 -0.57 3.04 -15.76
CA HIS A 78 -0.94 1.65 -15.96
C HIS A 78 -1.17 0.89 -14.64
N ARG A 79 -0.38 1.21 -13.60
CA ARG A 79 -0.53 0.61 -12.27
C ARG A 79 -1.78 1.09 -11.57
N GLU A 80 -2.24 2.30 -11.85
CA GLU A 80 -3.48 2.83 -11.29
C GLU A 80 -4.70 2.05 -11.78
N GLU A 81 -4.76 1.74 -13.07
CA GLU A 81 -5.85 0.89 -13.59
C GLU A 81 -5.94 -0.48 -12.90
N LEU A 82 -4.82 -0.97 -12.34
CA LEU A 82 -4.81 -2.20 -11.57
C LEU A 82 -5.35 -1.99 -10.15
N LEU A 83 -5.09 -0.84 -9.52
CA LEU A 83 -5.66 -0.48 -8.22
C LEU A 83 -7.19 -0.36 -8.31
N ASP A 84 -7.73 0.30 -9.32
CA ASP A 84 -9.18 0.36 -9.58
C ASP A 84 -9.80 -1.04 -9.70
N LYS A 85 -9.16 -1.90 -10.52
CA LYS A 85 -9.62 -3.28 -10.70
C LYS A 85 -9.55 -4.05 -9.37
N MET A 86 -8.56 -3.79 -8.52
CA MET A 86 -8.40 -4.40 -7.21
C MET A 86 -9.49 -3.96 -6.25
N GLU A 87 -9.82 -2.68 -6.21
CA GLU A 87 -10.92 -2.15 -5.41
C GLU A 87 -12.22 -2.90 -5.72
N VAL A 88 -12.59 -2.95 -7.02
CA VAL A 88 -13.82 -3.63 -7.47
C VAL A 88 -13.81 -5.12 -7.10
N LYS A 89 -12.74 -5.86 -7.46
CA LYS A 89 -12.73 -7.31 -7.22
C LYS A 89 -12.68 -7.68 -5.74
N ILE A 90 -11.93 -6.92 -4.93
CA ILE A 90 -11.87 -7.18 -3.49
C ILE A 90 -13.22 -6.81 -2.85
N GLY A 91 -13.81 -5.68 -3.24
CA GLY A 91 -15.13 -5.24 -2.78
C GLY A 91 -16.21 -6.29 -3.06
N ASP A 92 -16.33 -6.74 -4.32
CA ASP A 92 -17.28 -7.78 -4.72
C ASP A 92 -17.10 -9.07 -3.91
N TYR A 93 -15.84 -9.47 -3.69
CA TYR A 93 -15.53 -10.68 -2.93
C TYR A 93 -15.95 -10.55 -1.46
N LEU A 94 -15.68 -9.40 -0.83
CA LEU A 94 -16.07 -9.10 0.54
C LEU A 94 -17.60 -9.06 0.72
N ILE A 95 -18.32 -8.49 -0.25
CA ILE A 95 -19.79 -8.48 -0.26
C ILE A 95 -20.33 -9.92 -0.31
N LYS A 96 -19.79 -10.77 -1.19
CA LYS A 96 -20.22 -12.18 -1.27
C LYS A 96 -19.93 -12.99 0.00
N ILE A 97 -18.88 -12.64 0.75
CA ILE A 97 -18.60 -13.25 2.07
C ILE A 97 -19.65 -12.77 3.09
N SER A 98 -20.06 -11.50 3.04
CA SER A 98 -21.05 -10.94 3.97
C SER A 98 -22.45 -11.57 3.84
N ASP A 99 -22.75 -12.19 2.69
CA ASP A 99 -23.98 -12.95 2.45
C ASP A 99 -24.01 -14.33 3.14
N LYS A 100 -22.96 -14.72 3.86
CA LYS A 100 -22.87 -15.99 4.60
C LYS A 100 -23.16 -15.80 6.09
N GLU A 101 -23.41 -16.91 6.76
CA GLU A 101 -23.43 -16.91 8.23
C GLU A 101 -22.03 -16.59 8.75
N ILE A 102 -21.87 -15.37 9.26
CA ILE A 102 -20.62 -14.85 9.82
C ILE A 102 -20.87 -14.31 11.22
N ASN A 103 -19.84 -14.29 12.05
CA ASN A 103 -19.91 -13.71 13.39
C ASN A 103 -19.60 -12.21 13.39
N ASP A 104 -19.84 -11.54 14.52
CA ASP A 104 -19.62 -10.10 14.66
C ASP A 104 -18.17 -9.65 14.38
N ALA A 105 -17.17 -10.49 14.71
CA ALA A 105 -15.78 -10.17 14.45
C ALA A 105 -15.44 -10.22 12.96
N GLU A 106 -15.99 -11.22 12.24
CA GLU A 106 -15.87 -11.35 10.80
C GLU A 106 -16.57 -10.19 10.07
N ASN A 107 -17.77 -9.81 10.52
CA ASN A 107 -18.51 -8.69 9.95
C ASN A 107 -17.77 -7.34 10.13
N ARG A 108 -17.16 -7.13 11.31
CA ARG A 108 -16.28 -5.98 11.55
C ARG A 108 -15.07 -5.98 10.62
N ALA A 109 -14.42 -7.14 10.45
CA ALA A 109 -13.27 -7.25 9.55
C ALA A 109 -13.62 -6.93 8.09
N ILE A 110 -14.78 -7.39 7.61
CA ILE A 110 -15.30 -7.03 6.27
C ILE A 110 -15.48 -5.51 6.15
N SER A 111 -16.16 -4.92 7.12
CA SER A 111 -16.44 -3.48 7.14
C SER A 111 -15.16 -2.64 7.17
N GLU A 112 -14.13 -3.09 7.88
CA GLU A 112 -12.82 -2.44 7.91
C GLU A 112 -12.08 -2.57 6.57
N MET A 113 -12.08 -3.77 5.97
CA MET A 113 -11.43 -3.99 4.67
C MET A 113 -12.09 -3.21 3.54
N LEU A 114 -13.43 -3.11 3.53
CA LEU A 114 -14.15 -2.27 2.57
C LEU A 114 -13.77 -0.78 2.68
N LYS A 115 -13.51 -0.29 3.90
CA LYS A 115 -12.98 1.07 4.07
C LYS A 115 -11.57 1.18 3.53
N PHE A 116 -10.70 0.24 3.85
CA PHE A 116 -9.30 0.30 3.41
C PHE A 116 -9.14 0.28 1.89
N ILE A 117 -9.90 -0.56 1.16
CA ILE A 117 -9.80 -0.58 -0.31
C ILE A 117 -10.18 0.77 -0.92
N GLY A 118 -11.23 1.43 -0.42
CA GLY A 118 -11.61 2.77 -0.89
C GLY A 118 -10.60 3.85 -0.50
N GLU A 119 -9.95 3.74 0.67
CA GLU A 119 -8.85 4.66 1.02
C GLU A 119 -7.60 4.44 0.14
N TYR A 120 -7.33 3.21 -0.30
CA TYR A 120 -6.22 2.93 -1.19
C TYR A 120 -6.48 3.38 -2.62
N GLU A 121 -7.72 3.28 -3.11
CA GLU A 121 -8.13 3.87 -4.40
C GLU A 121 -7.99 5.40 -4.36
N ARG A 122 -8.48 6.06 -3.31
CA ARG A 122 -8.25 7.51 -3.12
C ARG A 122 -6.78 7.91 -3.14
N ILE A 123 -5.89 7.12 -2.52
CA ILE A 123 -4.44 7.37 -2.58
C ILE A 123 -3.93 7.25 -4.02
N GLY A 124 -4.46 6.30 -4.78
CA GLY A 124 -4.20 6.14 -6.21
C GLY A 124 -4.60 7.37 -7.03
N ASP A 125 -5.84 7.85 -6.86
CA ASP A 125 -6.33 9.08 -7.48
C ASP A 125 -5.43 10.28 -7.17
N TYR A 126 -5.11 10.53 -5.89
CA TYR A 126 -4.21 11.62 -5.52
C TYR A 126 -2.81 11.45 -6.10
N THR A 127 -2.38 10.21 -6.34
CA THR A 127 -1.11 9.94 -6.99
C THR A 127 -1.14 10.33 -8.46
N ILE A 128 -2.26 10.12 -9.16
CA ILE A 128 -2.47 10.62 -10.53
C ILE A 128 -2.49 12.15 -10.55
N ASP A 129 -3.22 12.80 -9.64
CA ASP A 129 -3.25 14.27 -9.55
C ASP A 129 -1.83 14.85 -9.37
N LEU A 130 -1.02 14.24 -8.50
CA LEU A 130 0.38 14.64 -8.28
C LEU A 130 1.25 14.42 -9.52
N MET A 131 1.04 13.31 -10.24
CA MET A 131 1.74 13.02 -11.48
C MET A 131 1.44 14.08 -12.53
N GLU A 132 0.16 14.41 -12.73
CA GLU A 132 -0.27 15.46 -13.67
C GLU A 132 0.34 16.82 -13.31
N CYS A 133 0.40 17.15 -12.01
CA CYS A 133 1.09 18.36 -11.55
C CYS A 133 2.57 18.36 -11.93
N ALA A 134 3.27 17.24 -11.76
CA ALA A 134 4.68 17.11 -12.15
C ALA A 134 4.88 17.26 -13.67
N GLN A 135 3.94 16.73 -14.48
CA GLN A 135 3.94 16.92 -15.94
C GLN A 135 3.79 18.40 -16.31
N GLN A 136 2.81 19.09 -15.72
CA GLN A 136 2.59 20.51 -15.98
C GLN A 136 3.79 21.39 -15.61
N LEU A 137 4.46 21.09 -14.49
CA LEU A 137 5.70 21.78 -14.10
C LEU A 137 6.82 21.57 -15.13
N HIS A 138 6.97 20.34 -15.62
CA HIS A 138 7.95 20.02 -16.65
C HIS A 138 7.66 20.75 -17.97
N GLU A 139 6.42 20.68 -18.46
CA GLU A 139 5.98 21.34 -19.69
C GLU A 139 6.09 22.86 -19.63
N SER A 140 5.90 23.44 -18.44
CA SER A 140 6.01 24.88 -18.22
C SER A 140 7.44 25.35 -17.94
N GLU A 141 8.41 24.43 -17.88
CA GLU A 141 9.81 24.69 -17.48
C GLU A 141 9.92 25.39 -16.11
N ILE A 142 8.96 25.15 -15.21
CA ILE A 142 8.92 25.76 -13.88
C ILE A 142 9.65 24.86 -12.89
N SER A 143 10.68 25.41 -12.25
CA SER A 143 11.40 24.73 -11.18
C SER A 143 10.89 25.17 -9.81
N PHE A 144 10.94 24.27 -8.83
CA PHE A 144 10.64 24.63 -7.45
C PHE A 144 11.64 25.64 -6.90
N SER A 145 11.15 26.52 -6.03
CA SER A 145 12.03 27.30 -5.16
C SER A 145 12.78 26.37 -4.20
N GLY A 146 13.97 26.76 -3.72
CA GLY A 146 14.74 25.90 -2.81
C GLY A 146 13.97 25.45 -1.55
N LYS A 147 13.07 26.30 -1.02
CA LYS A 147 12.17 25.92 0.08
C LYS A 147 11.12 24.89 -0.34
N ALA A 148 10.55 25.03 -1.53
CA ALA A 148 9.57 24.08 -2.05
C ALA A 148 10.22 22.72 -2.34
N GLN A 149 11.47 22.71 -2.83
CA GLN A 149 12.24 21.48 -3.00
C GLN A 149 12.48 20.77 -1.67
N GLU A 150 12.89 21.50 -0.61
CA GLU A 150 13.09 20.93 0.72
C GLU A 150 11.80 20.28 1.28
N GLN A 151 10.64 20.91 1.06
CA GLN A 151 9.35 20.32 1.46
C GLN A 151 9.01 19.08 0.62
N ALA A 152 9.28 19.10 -0.68
CA ALA A 152 9.07 17.94 -1.55
C ALA A 152 9.95 16.75 -1.11
N ASP A 153 11.23 16.99 -0.81
CA ASP A 153 12.17 15.96 -0.36
C ASP A 153 11.75 15.36 1.00
N LEU A 154 11.19 16.18 1.90
CA LEU A 154 10.63 15.74 3.17
C LEU A 154 9.42 14.80 2.96
N CYS A 155 8.50 15.16 2.08
CA CYS A 155 7.34 14.33 1.74
C CYS A 155 7.74 12.98 1.13
N GLN A 156 8.85 12.93 0.39
CA GLN A 156 9.37 11.71 -0.23
C GLN A 156 10.16 10.82 0.74
N GLY A 157 10.35 11.23 2.00
CA GLY A 157 11.16 10.50 2.97
C GLY A 157 12.66 10.50 2.64
N SER A 158 13.10 11.35 1.71
CA SER A 158 14.51 11.50 1.32
C SER A 158 15.31 12.37 2.31
N GLY A 159 14.63 12.98 3.27
CA GLY A 159 15.27 13.51 4.47
C GLY A 159 15.99 12.39 5.23
N SER A 160 17.26 12.61 5.56
CA SER A 160 18.27 11.70 6.12
C SER A 160 17.96 11.01 7.47
N GLY A 161 16.70 10.65 7.75
CA GLY A 161 16.28 9.99 9.00
C GLY A 161 15.00 9.13 8.94
N ALA A 162 14.38 8.90 7.78
CA ALA A 162 13.07 8.21 7.72
C ALA A 162 13.12 6.67 7.68
N ASP A 163 14.26 6.05 7.37
CA ASP A 163 14.39 4.59 7.18
C ASP A 163 14.13 3.74 8.45
N THR A 164 14.02 4.35 9.62
CA THR A 164 13.96 3.60 10.89
C THR A 164 12.54 3.21 11.34
N HIS A 165 11.48 3.74 10.73
CA HIS A 165 10.11 3.60 11.28
C HIS A 165 9.25 2.53 10.62
N GLN A 166 9.40 2.24 9.31
CA GLN A 166 8.52 1.29 8.62
C GLN A 166 8.78 -0.17 9.04
N HIS A 167 10.05 -0.55 9.23
CA HIS A 167 10.42 -1.90 9.70
C HIS A 167 10.00 -2.17 11.15
N ARG A 168 9.87 -1.13 11.99
CA ARG A 168 9.50 -1.26 13.40
C ARG A 168 8.00 -1.50 13.58
N PHE A 169 7.16 -0.95 12.71
CA PHE A 169 5.71 -1.10 12.80
C PHE A 169 5.22 -2.51 12.42
N LEU A 170 5.89 -3.17 11.48
CA LEU A 170 5.57 -4.54 11.07
C LEU A 170 6.11 -5.62 12.03
N GLN A 171 7.23 -5.37 12.73
CA GLN A 171 7.77 -6.32 13.72
C GLN A 171 7.01 -6.34 15.05
N GLN A 172 6.40 -5.22 15.47
CA GLN A 172 5.72 -5.14 16.77
C GLN A 172 4.37 -5.91 16.81
N ARG A 173 3.80 -6.29 15.67
CA ARG A 173 2.58 -7.13 15.62
C ARG A 173 2.83 -8.63 15.61
N GLN A 174 4.07 -9.09 15.37
CA GLN A 174 4.42 -10.52 15.40
C GLN A 174 4.93 -11.01 16.77
N GLN A 175 5.23 -10.11 17.71
CA GLN A 175 5.57 -10.49 19.08
C GLN A 175 4.31 -10.39 19.95
N GLY A 176 3.69 -11.55 20.18
CA GLY A 176 2.38 -11.70 20.79
C GLY A 176 2.17 -10.93 22.10
N CYS A 177 0.93 -10.44 22.26
CA CYS A 177 0.36 -10.05 23.54
C CYS A 177 0.68 -11.12 24.60
N ARG A 178 1.49 -10.77 25.60
CA ARG A 178 1.52 -11.52 26.85
C ARG A 178 0.34 -11.05 27.72
N PRO A 179 -0.40 -11.97 28.37
CA PRO A 179 -1.53 -11.57 29.19
C PRO A 179 -1.02 -10.83 30.44
N CYS A 180 -1.66 -9.69 30.73
CA CYS A 180 -1.50 -8.98 31.99
C CYS A 180 -2.14 -9.82 33.11
N GLY A 181 -1.31 -10.59 33.81
CA GLY A 181 -1.68 -11.36 35.00
C GLY A 181 -1.29 -10.60 36.27
N THR A 182 -2.27 -10.37 37.14
CA THR A 182 -2.16 -9.75 38.45
C THR A 182 -1.39 -10.60 39.46
N ALA A 183 -0.84 -9.91 40.48
CA ALA A 183 -0.56 -10.33 41.86
C ALA A 183 0.92 -10.41 42.29
N GLY A 184 1.25 -9.68 43.37
CA GLY A 184 2.09 -10.26 44.44
C GLY A 184 3.37 -9.52 44.89
N ARG A 185 3.19 -8.51 45.75
CA ARG A 185 3.95 -8.20 47.00
C ARG A 185 5.49 -8.06 47.03
N ASN A 186 5.86 -6.98 47.73
CA ASN A 186 6.98 -6.79 48.68
C ASN A 186 8.42 -6.65 48.13
N HIS A 187 8.94 -5.41 48.19
CA HIS A 187 10.09 -5.10 49.07
C HIS A 187 10.22 -3.59 49.36
N ARG A 188 10.55 -3.27 50.62
CA ARG A 188 10.71 -1.93 51.20
C ARG A 188 11.94 -1.19 50.64
N PRO A 189 12.00 0.16 50.73
CA PRO A 189 13.16 0.93 50.32
C PRO A 189 14.22 0.96 51.43
N HIS A 190 15.48 0.74 51.08
CA HIS A 190 16.61 1.12 51.93
C HIS A 190 17.23 2.43 51.43
N VAL A 191 17.03 3.47 52.24
CA VAL A 191 17.70 4.77 52.16
C VAL A 191 19.17 4.58 52.57
N ARG A 192 20.11 5.17 51.83
CA ARG A 192 21.41 5.57 52.37
C ARG A 192 21.84 6.90 51.77
N VAL A 193 21.89 7.90 52.66
CA VAL A 193 22.54 9.21 52.47
C VAL A 193 23.85 9.17 53.27
N ALA A 194 24.90 9.71 52.65
CA ALA A 194 26.16 10.25 53.18
C ALA A 194 26.73 9.75 54.53
N ALA A 195 27.91 9.13 54.49
CA ALA A 195 29.19 9.69 54.96
C ALA A 195 30.31 8.70 54.61
#